data_AF-A0A2G8S989-F1
#
_entry.id   AF-A0A2G8S989-F1
#
_cell.length_a   1.000
_cell.length_b   1.000
_cell.length_c   1.000
_cell.angle_alpha   90.00
_cell.angle_beta   90.00
_cell.angle_gamma   90.00
#
_symmetry.space_group_name_H-M   'P 1'
#
loop_
_entity.id
_entity.type
_entity.pdbx_description
1 polymer ?
#
loop_
_entity_poly.entity_id
_entity_poly.type
_entity_poly.pdbx_seq_one_letter_code
_entity_poly.pdbx_strand_id
1 'polypeptide(L)'
;MSTPSISRELSPSSSPGAKEPAQVMELDSPSGPNPPLSPSRWSQIREIIKEPAAEFVGTAILVFFGNGVLCQALLSRNTNVTSMAYGDFLSVNFGFAVGLALGAWVTTGFSQGHINPAVTIAMATFRPKAFPWRKVPAYVFAQLMGGLCGAGIVYANYIHAIDLFEGGRGVRTVPGTAGLFATYAVGGLRVAFTAVVVQLSERMTGWFL
;
A
#
# COMPACT_ATOMS: atom_id res chain seq x y z
N MET A 1 -74.57 16.33 -19.35
CA MET A 1 -74.56 17.73 -19.81
C MET A 1 -73.26 18.33 -19.30
N SER A 2 -72.34 18.84 -20.11
CA SER A 2 -72.51 19.57 -21.38
C SER A 2 -71.14 19.76 -22.03
N THR A 3 -71.00 19.34 -23.28
CA THR A 3 -70.36 20.19 -24.31
C THR A 3 -71.49 20.96 -24.99
N PRO A 4 -71.25 22.21 -25.43
CA PRO A 4 -70.89 22.35 -26.83
C PRO A 4 -69.83 23.42 -27.11
N SER A 5 -69.12 23.17 -28.21
CA SER A 5 -68.23 24.06 -28.95
C SER A 5 -68.98 25.24 -29.59
N ILE A 6 -68.39 26.43 -29.53
CA ILE A 6 -68.72 27.55 -30.42
C ILE A 6 -67.44 28.05 -31.11
N SER A 7 -67.57 28.16 -32.42
CA SER A 7 -66.57 28.40 -33.46
C SER A 7 -66.52 29.87 -33.90
N ARG A 8 -65.32 30.32 -34.35
CA ARG A 8 -65.02 31.29 -35.45
C ARG A 8 -65.69 32.70 -35.37
N GLU A 9 -65.06 33.85 -35.59
CA GLU A 9 -63.99 34.33 -36.47
C GLU A 9 -63.43 35.67 -35.94
N LEU A 10 -62.23 36.09 -36.36
CA LEU A 10 -62.04 37.32 -37.15
C LEU A 10 -60.56 37.48 -37.52
N SER A 11 -60.30 37.67 -38.81
CA SER A 11 -58.97 37.90 -39.40
C SER A 11 -58.71 39.43 -39.56
N PRO A 12 -57.59 39.84 -40.17
CA PRO A 12 -56.50 40.60 -39.56
C PRO A 12 -56.63 42.12 -39.73
N SER A 13 -56.03 42.92 -38.83
CA SER A 13 -55.71 44.32 -39.11
C SER A 13 -54.21 44.56 -39.08
N SER A 14 -53.73 44.98 -40.23
CA SER A 14 -52.39 45.43 -40.58
C SER A 14 -51.90 46.58 -39.70
N SER A 15 -50.65 46.51 -39.25
CA SER A 15 -49.79 47.69 -39.05
C SER A 15 -48.32 47.27 -39.14
N PRO A 16 -47.57 47.76 -40.14
CA PRO A 16 -46.16 47.44 -40.35
C PRO A 16 -45.27 48.30 -39.46
N GLY A 17 -44.21 47.71 -38.91
CA GLY A 17 -43.07 48.48 -38.40
C GLY A 17 -42.83 48.40 -36.91
N ALA A 18 -42.37 47.26 -36.43
CA ALA A 18 -41.38 47.23 -35.35
C ALA A 18 -40.27 46.30 -35.81
N LYS A 19 -39.09 46.87 -36.06
CA LYS A 19 -37.91 46.16 -36.52
C LYS A 19 -37.57 45.05 -35.51
N GLU A 20 -37.69 43.80 -35.93
CA GLU A 20 -37.16 42.67 -35.19
C GLU A 20 -35.63 42.78 -35.24
N PRO A 21 -34.92 42.90 -34.10
CA PRO A 21 -33.47 42.96 -34.11
C PRO A 21 -32.93 41.64 -34.64
N ALA A 22 -31.86 41.75 -35.45
CA ALA A 22 -31.16 40.64 -36.08
C ALA A 22 -31.10 39.41 -35.16
N GLN A 23 -31.54 38.26 -35.67
CA GLN A 23 -31.40 36.98 -34.98
C GLN A 23 -29.92 36.79 -34.64
N VAL A 24 -29.61 37.00 -33.36
CA VAL A 24 -28.34 36.60 -32.79
C VAL A 24 -28.30 35.10 -33.01
N MET A 25 -27.39 34.64 -33.86
CA MET A 25 -27.05 33.24 -33.97
C MET A 25 -26.55 32.81 -32.59
N GLU A 26 -27.48 32.36 -31.76
CA GLU A 26 -27.22 31.67 -30.52
C GLU A 26 -26.46 30.41 -30.95
N LEU A 27 -25.13 30.51 -30.89
CA LEU A 27 -24.25 29.36 -30.93
C LEU A 27 -24.74 28.47 -29.80
N ASP A 28 -25.59 27.51 -30.14
CA ASP A 28 -26.03 26.43 -29.28
C ASP A 28 -24.75 25.79 -28.76
N SER A 29 -24.34 26.27 -27.58
CA SER A 29 -23.17 25.79 -26.89
C SER A 29 -23.55 24.37 -26.55
N PRO A 30 -22.92 23.34 -27.14
CA PRO A 30 -23.45 21.99 -27.12
C PRO A 30 -23.69 21.62 -25.67
N SER A 31 -24.97 21.60 -25.28
CA SER A 31 -25.44 21.35 -23.91
C SER A 31 -25.38 19.85 -23.58
N GLY A 32 -24.43 19.15 -24.21
CA GLY A 32 -24.05 17.80 -23.89
C GLY A 32 -23.07 17.80 -22.71
N PRO A 33 -23.07 16.75 -21.88
CA PRO A 33 -21.97 16.53 -20.95
C PRO A 33 -20.66 16.55 -21.74
N ASN A 34 -19.69 17.38 -21.32
CA ASN A 34 -18.36 17.34 -21.91
C ASN A 34 -17.89 15.88 -21.95
N PRO A 35 -17.44 15.35 -23.11
CA PRO A 35 -16.91 14.01 -23.15
C PRO A 35 -15.76 13.92 -22.14
N PRO A 36 -15.64 12.81 -21.38
CA PRO A 36 -14.58 12.67 -20.40
C PRO A 36 -13.24 12.92 -21.09
N LEU A 37 -12.50 13.94 -20.63
CA LEU A 37 -11.18 14.26 -21.14
C LEU A 37 -10.33 13.00 -21.07
N SER A 38 -9.76 12.56 -22.19
CA SER A 38 -8.90 11.39 -22.22
C SER A 38 -7.76 11.60 -21.20
N PRO A 39 -7.55 10.70 -20.23
CA PRO A 39 -6.60 10.94 -19.16
C PRO A 39 -5.20 11.11 -19.75
N SER A 40 -4.52 12.20 -19.38
CA SER A 40 -3.13 12.44 -19.79
C SER A 40 -2.23 11.27 -19.36
N ARG A 41 -1.14 11.01 -20.09
CA ARG A 41 -0.24 9.89 -19.76
C ARG A 41 0.28 9.95 -18.32
N TRP A 42 0.53 11.17 -17.81
CA TRP A 42 0.90 11.43 -16.42
C TRP A 42 -0.17 11.01 -15.42
N SER A 43 -1.44 11.21 -15.77
CA SER A 43 -2.57 10.73 -14.98
C SER A 43 -2.66 9.21 -14.96
N GLN A 44 -2.24 8.51 -16.00
CA GLN A 44 -2.31 7.04 -16.03
C GLN A 44 -1.16 6.43 -15.24
N ILE A 45 0.05 6.98 -15.39
CA ILE A 45 1.25 6.53 -14.67
C ILE A 45 1.09 6.71 -13.16
N ARG A 46 0.55 7.85 -12.70
CA ARG A 46 0.33 8.06 -11.26
C ARG A 46 -0.61 7.01 -10.67
N GLU A 47 -1.68 6.63 -11.37
CA GLU A 47 -2.62 5.62 -10.83
C GLU A 47 -1.96 4.24 -10.74
N ILE A 48 -1.07 3.90 -11.68
CA ILE A 48 -0.34 2.62 -11.67
C ILE A 48 0.68 2.55 -10.53
N ILE A 49 1.33 3.66 -10.19
CA ILE A 49 2.39 3.70 -9.17
C ILE A 49 1.83 3.87 -7.75
N LYS A 50 0.69 4.56 -7.59
CA LYS A 50 0.05 4.78 -6.28
C LYS A 50 -0.25 3.49 -5.55
N GLU A 51 -0.81 2.51 -6.25
CA GLU A 51 -1.19 1.20 -5.70
C GLU A 51 0.03 0.46 -5.10
N PRO A 52 1.12 0.16 -5.86
CA PRO A 52 2.34 -0.44 -5.31
C PRO A 52 3.04 0.43 -4.25
N ALA A 53 3.05 1.75 -4.39
CA ALA A 53 3.67 2.63 -3.41
C ALA A 53 2.97 2.55 -2.05
N ALA A 54 1.64 2.45 -2.04
CA ALA A 54 0.89 2.21 -0.81
C ALA A 54 1.28 0.87 -0.18
N GLU A 55 1.34 -0.20 -0.97
CA GLU A 55 1.74 -1.54 -0.50
C GLU A 55 3.16 -1.56 0.08
N PHE A 56 4.09 -0.80 -0.52
CA PHE A 56 5.43 -0.60 0.02
C PHE A 56 5.38 0.04 1.42
N VAL A 57 4.67 1.16 1.56
CA VAL A 57 4.57 1.88 2.85
C VAL A 57 3.87 1.04 3.91
N GLY A 58 2.76 0.41 3.56
CA GLY A 58 2.03 -0.47 4.48
C GLY A 58 2.89 -1.63 4.97
N THR A 59 3.68 -2.24 4.06
CA THR A 59 4.56 -3.37 4.43
C THR A 59 5.74 -2.90 5.26
N ALA A 60 6.29 -1.71 4.97
CA ALA A 60 7.33 -1.10 5.80
C ALA A 60 6.86 -0.83 7.23
N ILE A 61 5.63 -0.31 7.41
CA ILE A 61 5.03 -0.08 8.73
C ILE A 61 4.84 -1.40 9.47
N LEU A 62 4.26 -2.41 8.81
CA LEU A 62 4.06 -3.74 9.41
C LEU A 62 5.37 -4.32 9.93
N VAL A 63 6.42 -4.32 9.09
CA VAL A 63 7.72 -4.89 9.47
C VAL A 63 8.43 -4.03 10.52
N PHE A 64 8.30 -2.70 10.46
CA PHE A 64 8.89 -1.81 11.45
C PHE A 64 8.36 -2.09 12.86
N PHE A 65 7.03 -2.18 13.03
CA PHE A 65 6.44 -2.49 14.33
C PHE A 65 6.68 -3.94 14.77
N GLY A 66 6.52 -4.90 13.84
CA GLY A 66 6.72 -6.33 14.12
C GLY A 66 8.15 -6.65 14.55
N ASN A 67 9.15 -6.28 13.72
CA ASN A 67 10.55 -6.51 14.06
C ASN A 67 11.01 -5.62 15.23
N GLY A 68 10.44 -4.40 15.37
CA GLY A 68 10.76 -3.50 16.47
C GLY A 68 10.40 -4.08 17.84
N VAL A 69 9.17 -4.61 17.99
CA VAL A 69 8.76 -5.25 19.26
C VAL A 69 9.52 -6.57 19.50
N LEU A 70 9.86 -7.30 18.43
CA LEU A 70 10.65 -8.51 18.52
C LEU A 70 12.08 -8.21 19.00
N CYS A 71 12.71 -7.18 18.44
CA CYS A 71 14.03 -6.69 18.89
C CYS A 71 13.97 -6.27 20.36
N GLN A 72 12.98 -5.47 20.75
CA GLN A 72 12.79 -5.07 22.15
C GLN A 72 12.67 -6.29 23.07
N ALA A 73 11.84 -7.27 22.72
CA ALA A 73 11.56 -8.45 23.53
C ALA A 73 12.75 -9.41 23.67
N LEU A 74 13.59 -9.51 22.63
CA LEU A 74 14.70 -10.46 22.60
C LEU A 74 16.03 -9.84 23.05
N LEU A 75 16.36 -8.63 22.60
CA LEU A 75 17.61 -7.98 23.00
C LEU A 75 17.60 -7.60 24.47
N SER A 76 16.44 -7.23 25.02
CA SER A 76 16.35 -6.83 26.42
C SER A 76 16.62 -7.96 27.43
N ARG A 77 16.59 -9.22 26.98
CA ARG A 77 16.90 -10.38 27.82
C ARG A 77 18.39 -10.49 28.14
N ASN A 78 19.24 -9.79 27.40
CA ASN A 78 20.68 -9.77 27.63
C ASN A 78 21.04 -8.58 28.53
N THR A 79 21.64 -8.88 29.68
CA THR A 79 22.04 -7.88 30.67
C THR A 79 23.12 -6.90 30.16
N ASN A 80 23.85 -7.27 29.11
CA ASN A 80 24.81 -6.37 28.44
C ASN A 80 24.12 -5.27 27.62
N VAL A 81 22.84 -5.43 27.28
CA VAL A 81 22.05 -4.45 26.52
C VAL A 81 21.23 -3.57 27.47
N THR A 82 20.60 -4.17 28.49
CA THR A 82 19.78 -3.46 29.48
C THR A 82 19.76 -4.24 30.78
N SER A 83 19.66 -3.52 31.90
CA SER A 83 19.60 -4.11 33.24
C SER A 83 18.33 -4.91 33.52
N MET A 84 17.27 -4.70 32.73
CA MET A 84 15.98 -5.36 32.89
C MET A 84 15.41 -5.83 31.56
N ALA A 85 14.78 -7.01 31.57
CA ALA A 85 14.07 -7.54 30.42
C ALA A 85 12.77 -6.77 30.18
N TYR A 86 12.51 -6.44 28.92
CA TYR A 86 11.34 -5.72 28.45
C TYR A 86 10.65 -6.50 27.35
N GLY A 87 9.32 -6.59 27.41
CA GLY A 87 8.54 -7.29 26.41
C GLY A 87 8.33 -8.77 26.73
N ASP A 88 7.09 -9.19 26.57
CA ASP A 88 6.62 -10.56 26.74
C ASP A 88 5.84 -11.00 25.50
N PHE A 89 5.47 -12.28 25.42
CA PHE A 89 4.71 -12.86 24.31
C PHE A 89 3.47 -12.03 23.96
N LEU A 90 2.73 -11.53 24.96
CA LEU A 90 1.58 -10.66 24.73
C LEU A 90 1.97 -9.36 24.01
N SER A 91 3.06 -8.71 24.44
CA SER A 91 3.53 -7.46 23.82
C SER A 91 3.97 -7.68 22.37
N VAL A 92 4.60 -8.82 22.07
CA VAL A 92 5.02 -9.17 20.71
C VAL A 92 3.78 -9.33 19.81
N ASN A 93 2.81 -10.14 20.22
CA ASN A 93 1.57 -10.30 19.45
C ASN A 93 0.82 -8.98 19.27
N PHE A 94 0.78 -8.16 20.32
CA PHE A 94 0.14 -6.85 20.25
C PHE A 94 0.86 -5.90 19.28
N GLY A 95 2.19 -5.85 19.30
CA GLY A 95 2.98 -5.04 18.38
C GLY A 95 2.80 -5.45 16.92
N PHE A 96 2.75 -6.76 16.64
CA PHE A 96 2.40 -7.27 15.30
C PHE A 96 0.97 -6.92 14.89
N ALA A 97 -0.01 -7.04 15.80
CA ALA A 97 -1.40 -6.68 15.53
C ALA A 97 -1.57 -5.19 15.22
N VAL A 98 -0.90 -4.32 15.99
CA VAL A 98 -0.88 -2.86 15.75
C VAL A 98 -0.19 -2.55 14.42
N GLY A 99 0.97 -3.16 14.15
CA GLY A 99 1.69 -2.97 12.89
C GLY A 99 0.86 -3.36 11.67
N LEU A 100 0.18 -4.51 11.73
CA LEU A 100 -0.74 -4.97 10.69
C LEU A 100 -1.93 -4.02 10.53
N ALA A 101 -2.56 -3.61 11.64
CA ALA A 101 -3.72 -2.71 11.61
C ALA A 101 -3.37 -1.34 11.00
N LEU A 102 -2.23 -0.75 11.41
CA LEU A 102 -1.76 0.53 10.88
C LEU A 102 -1.35 0.41 9.41
N GLY A 103 -0.65 -0.65 9.04
CA GLY A 103 -0.30 -0.91 7.64
C GLY A 103 -1.56 -1.03 6.76
N ALA A 104 -2.56 -1.78 7.22
CA ALA A 104 -3.85 -1.96 6.54
C ALA A 104 -4.60 -0.63 6.43
N TRP A 105 -4.64 0.14 7.50
CA TRP A 105 -5.31 1.43 7.53
C TRP A 105 -4.71 2.41 6.50
N VAL A 106 -3.39 2.53 6.46
CA VAL A 106 -2.69 3.45 5.54
C VAL A 106 -2.86 3.04 4.07
N THR A 107 -2.96 1.74 3.81
CA THR A 107 -3.07 1.22 2.44
C THR A 107 -4.49 1.26 1.87
N THR A 108 -5.52 1.15 2.70
CA THR A 108 -6.93 1.01 2.27
C THR A 108 -7.44 2.17 1.40
N GLY A 109 -6.87 3.37 1.52
CA GLY A 109 -7.25 4.53 0.71
C GLY A 109 -6.68 4.56 -0.71
N PHE A 110 -5.67 3.73 -1.01
CA PHE A 110 -4.93 3.76 -2.28
C PHE A 110 -4.84 2.40 -2.94
N SER A 111 -4.78 1.33 -2.14
CA SER A 111 -4.74 -0.07 -2.56
C SER A 111 -5.81 -0.85 -1.78
N GLN A 112 -5.98 -2.12 -2.13
CA GLN A 112 -6.84 -3.07 -1.42
C GLN A 112 -6.25 -3.54 -0.08
N GLY A 113 -5.07 -3.04 0.30
CA GLY A 113 -4.43 -3.32 1.58
C GLY A 113 -3.96 -4.77 1.71
N HIS A 114 -3.23 -5.27 0.70
CA HIS A 114 -2.78 -6.66 0.72
C HIS A 114 -1.64 -6.87 1.72
N ILE A 115 -0.61 -6.01 1.68
CA ILE A 115 0.57 -5.93 2.59
C ILE A 115 1.34 -7.24 2.71
N ASN A 116 0.96 -8.22 1.91
CA ASN A 116 1.38 -9.59 2.01
C ASN A 116 1.29 -10.22 0.62
N PRO A 117 2.39 -10.76 0.10
CA PRO A 117 2.42 -11.49 -1.16
C PRO A 117 1.42 -12.64 -1.21
N ALA A 118 1.21 -13.37 -0.10
CA ALA A 118 0.25 -14.46 -0.03
C ALA A 118 -1.20 -13.97 -0.18
N VAL A 119 -1.54 -12.83 0.44
CA VAL A 119 -2.86 -12.20 0.30
C VAL A 119 -3.06 -11.69 -1.14
N THR A 120 -2.02 -11.10 -1.73
CA THR A 120 -2.04 -10.64 -3.12
C THR A 120 -2.33 -11.78 -4.10
N ILE A 121 -1.66 -12.93 -3.92
CA ILE A 121 -1.85 -14.12 -4.75
C ILE A 121 -3.23 -14.73 -4.49
N ALA A 122 -3.69 -14.80 -3.23
CA ALA A 122 -5.02 -15.29 -2.90
C ALA A 122 -6.11 -14.43 -3.57
N MET A 123 -5.99 -13.11 -3.53
CA MET A 123 -6.92 -12.19 -4.19
C MET A 123 -6.89 -12.33 -5.72
N ALA A 124 -5.71 -12.52 -6.33
CA ALA A 124 -5.59 -12.81 -7.76
C ALA A 124 -6.25 -14.14 -8.16
N THR A 125 -6.20 -15.14 -7.26
CA THR A 125 -6.73 -16.49 -7.50
C THR A 125 -8.24 -16.56 -7.29
N PHE A 126 -8.74 -16.05 -6.17
CA PHE A 126 -10.16 -16.15 -5.80
C PHE A 126 -11.02 -15.02 -6.38
N ARG A 127 -10.43 -13.87 -6.72
CA ARG A 127 -11.14 -12.70 -7.28
C ARG A 127 -10.43 -12.10 -8.51
N PRO A 128 -10.24 -12.88 -9.59
CA PRO A 128 -9.50 -12.44 -10.78
C PRO A 128 -10.13 -11.24 -11.50
N LYS A 129 -11.44 -11.01 -11.32
CA LYS A 129 -12.14 -9.83 -11.85
C LYS A 129 -11.82 -8.54 -11.07
N ALA A 130 -11.56 -8.66 -9.76
CA ALA A 130 -11.23 -7.53 -8.90
C ALA A 130 -9.73 -7.22 -8.92
N PHE A 131 -8.89 -8.25 -9.06
CA PHE A 131 -7.44 -8.10 -9.08
C PHE A 131 -6.79 -8.92 -10.21
N PRO A 132 -6.36 -8.27 -11.31
CA PRO A 132 -5.76 -8.96 -12.44
C PRO A 132 -4.34 -9.43 -12.12
N TRP A 133 -3.99 -10.64 -12.57
CA TRP A 133 -2.67 -11.27 -12.38
C TRP A 133 -1.48 -10.42 -12.85
N ARG A 134 -1.69 -9.53 -13.83
CA ARG A 134 -0.65 -8.60 -14.31
C ARG A 134 -0.16 -7.62 -13.25
N LYS A 135 -0.96 -7.33 -12.21
CA LYS A 135 -0.58 -6.43 -11.11
C LYS A 135 0.21 -7.15 -10.00
N VAL A 136 0.13 -8.48 -9.92
CA VAL A 136 0.77 -9.28 -8.86
C VAL A 136 2.28 -9.02 -8.75
N PRO A 137 3.08 -9.04 -9.83
CA PRO A 137 4.53 -8.85 -9.70
C PRO A 137 4.92 -7.48 -9.15
N ALA A 138 4.18 -6.43 -9.52
CA ALA A 138 4.43 -5.08 -9.03
C ALA A 138 4.11 -4.96 -7.52
N TYR A 139 3.02 -5.59 -7.07
CA TYR A 139 2.63 -5.65 -5.66
C TYR A 139 3.65 -6.43 -4.83
N VAL A 140 4.03 -7.63 -5.28
CA VAL A 140 5.01 -8.47 -4.59
C VAL A 140 6.36 -7.76 -4.49
N PHE A 141 6.82 -7.13 -5.57
CA PHE A 141 8.06 -6.36 -5.55
C PHE A 141 8.00 -5.20 -4.54
N ALA A 142 6.91 -4.42 -4.55
CA ALA A 142 6.72 -3.33 -3.61
C ALA A 142 6.66 -3.80 -2.15
N GLN A 143 5.98 -4.91 -1.87
CA GLN A 143 5.90 -5.52 -0.55
C GLN A 143 7.28 -6.01 -0.07
N LEU A 144 8.07 -6.67 -0.94
CA LEU A 144 9.42 -7.10 -0.61
C LEU A 144 10.36 -5.93 -0.31
N MET A 145 10.30 -4.87 -1.12
CA MET A 145 11.08 -3.65 -0.87
C MET A 145 10.61 -2.93 0.39
N GLY A 146 9.31 -2.87 0.65
CA GLY A 146 8.74 -2.27 1.86
C GLY A 146 9.21 -3.01 3.10
N GLY A 147 9.15 -4.34 3.09
CA GLY A 147 9.65 -5.17 4.16
C GLY A 147 11.15 -5.03 4.38
N LEU A 148 11.94 -4.98 3.31
CA LEU A 148 13.39 -4.73 3.39
C LEU A 148 13.70 -3.37 4.02
N CYS A 149 13.01 -2.30 3.60
CA CYS A 149 13.17 -0.97 4.17
C CYS A 149 12.74 -0.92 5.65
N GLY A 150 11.60 -1.49 6.00
CA GLY A 150 11.14 -1.58 7.39
C GLY A 150 12.13 -2.33 8.28
N ALA A 151 12.63 -3.48 7.82
CA ALA A 151 13.66 -4.25 8.50
C ALA A 151 14.98 -3.47 8.63
N GLY A 152 15.40 -2.77 7.57
CA GLY A 152 16.61 -1.95 7.55
C GLY A 152 16.55 -0.79 8.55
N ILE A 153 15.40 -0.12 8.68
CA ILE A 153 15.19 0.95 9.68
C ILE A 153 15.30 0.38 11.09
N VAL A 154 14.66 -0.76 11.38
CA VAL A 154 14.76 -1.41 12.70
C VAL A 154 16.20 -1.85 12.97
N TYR A 155 16.88 -2.44 11.99
CA TYR A 155 18.27 -2.83 12.11
C TYR A 155 19.17 -1.63 12.45
N ALA A 156 19.01 -0.52 11.74
CA ALA A 156 19.77 0.70 12.00
C ALA A 156 19.50 1.24 13.42
N ASN A 157 18.25 1.18 13.89
CA ASN A 157 17.88 1.63 15.23
C ASN A 157 18.45 0.74 16.34
N TYR A 158 18.57 -0.57 16.11
CA TYR A 158 19.06 -1.55 17.09
C TYR A 158 20.51 -1.98 16.86
N ILE A 159 21.27 -1.36 15.95
CA ILE A 159 22.61 -1.83 15.57
C ILE A 159 23.55 -1.94 16.78
N HIS A 160 23.54 -0.93 17.66
CA HIS A 160 24.38 -0.91 18.85
C HIS A 160 23.97 -1.97 19.87
N ALA A 161 22.66 -2.12 20.09
CA ALA A 161 22.13 -3.13 20.98
C ALA A 161 22.44 -4.55 20.47
N ILE A 162 22.40 -4.77 19.16
CA ILE A 162 22.76 -6.06 18.56
C ILE A 162 24.26 -6.32 18.72
N ASP A 163 25.12 -5.33 18.49
CA ASP A 163 26.57 -5.50 18.67
C ASP A 163 26.92 -5.85 20.13
N LEU A 164 26.21 -5.27 21.11
CA LEU A 164 26.33 -5.63 22.53
C LEU A 164 25.80 -7.04 22.81
N PHE A 165 24.72 -7.45 22.16
CA PHE A 165 24.12 -8.77 22.32
C PHE A 165 25.04 -9.89 21.79
N GLU A 166 25.67 -9.66 20.64
CA GLU A 166 26.53 -10.61 19.92
C GLU A 166 28.01 -10.54 20.36
N GLY A 167 28.37 -9.54 21.18
CA GLY A 167 29.72 -9.40 21.73
C GLY A 167 30.75 -8.78 20.77
N GLY A 168 30.32 -8.12 19.69
CA GLY A 168 31.23 -7.49 18.74
C GLY A 168 30.52 -6.88 17.52
N ARG A 169 31.21 -5.93 16.87
CA ARG A 169 30.71 -5.31 15.62
C ARG A 169 30.68 -6.33 14.49
N GLY A 170 29.55 -6.39 13.77
CA GLY A 170 29.41 -7.21 12.56
C GLY A 170 29.16 -8.70 12.82
N VAL A 171 29.10 -9.14 14.07
CA VAL A 171 28.72 -10.51 14.43
C VAL A 171 27.19 -10.63 14.38
N ARG A 172 26.67 -11.57 13.59
CA ARG A 172 25.22 -11.83 13.44
C ARG A 172 25.00 -13.34 13.40
N THR A 173 24.77 -13.95 14.56
CA THR A 173 24.65 -15.41 14.65
C THR A 173 23.24 -15.91 14.33
N VAL A 174 23.15 -17.12 13.77
CA VAL A 174 21.92 -17.94 13.71
C VAL A 174 22.07 -19.01 14.79
N PRO A 175 21.16 -19.13 15.77
CA PRO A 175 19.82 -18.53 15.88
C PRO A 175 19.76 -17.23 16.72
N GLY A 176 20.87 -16.51 16.90
CA GLY A 176 20.91 -15.24 17.64
C GLY A 176 20.14 -14.11 16.95
N THR A 177 20.80 -12.99 16.66
CA THR A 177 20.11 -11.79 16.13
C THR A 177 19.71 -11.90 14.66
N ALA A 178 20.24 -12.84 13.89
CA ALA A 178 19.79 -13.08 12.52
C ALA A 178 18.32 -13.55 12.46
N GLY A 179 17.84 -14.23 13.51
CA GLY A 179 16.44 -14.68 13.64
C GLY A 179 15.43 -13.54 13.83
N LEU A 180 15.88 -12.33 14.14
CA LEU A 180 15.03 -11.15 14.30
C LEU A 180 14.52 -10.60 12.95
N PHE A 181 15.28 -10.85 11.89
CA PHE A 181 15.03 -10.28 10.56
C PHE A 181 14.72 -11.35 9.50
N ALA A 182 14.89 -12.63 9.83
CA ALA A 182 14.52 -13.75 8.97
C ALA A 182 13.92 -14.89 9.82
N THR A 183 12.83 -15.47 9.31
CA THR A 183 12.26 -16.68 9.91
C THR A 183 13.02 -17.89 9.41
N TYR A 184 13.82 -18.50 10.29
CA TYR A 184 14.42 -19.81 10.01
C TYR A 184 13.43 -20.90 10.39
N ALA A 185 13.19 -21.81 9.45
CA ALA A 185 12.48 -23.03 9.76
C ALA A 185 13.28 -23.86 10.76
N VAL A 186 12.62 -24.32 11.83
CA VAL A 186 13.16 -25.43 12.62
C VAL A 186 13.36 -26.63 11.69
N GLY A 187 14.46 -27.36 11.84
CA GLY A 187 14.86 -28.45 10.92
C GLY A 187 13.72 -29.43 10.67
N GLY A 188 13.02 -29.26 9.53
CA GLY A 188 11.86 -30.06 9.15
C GLY A 188 10.73 -29.32 8.40
N LEU A 189 10.55 -28.01 8.57
CA LEU A 189 9.39 -27.30 8.01
C LEU A 189 9.76 -26.36 6.85
N ARG A 190 9.65 -26.83 5.60
CA ARG A 190 9.94 -26.00 4.40
C ARG A 190 8.89 -24.90 4.22
N VAL A 191 9.16 -23.68 4.68
CA VAL A 191 8.39 -22.49 4.30
C VAL A 191 9.24 -21.66 3.33
N ALA A 192 8.90 -21.72 2.05
CA ALA A 192 9.72 -21.24 0.93
C ALA A 192 9.78 -19.70 0.77
N PHE A 193 9.43 -18.90 1.78
CA PHE A 193 9.23 -17.46 1.62
C PHE A 193 10.21 -16.54 2.36
N THR A 194 11.14 -17.07 3.18
CA THR A 194 11.78 -16.21 4.19
C THR A 194 13.31 -16.34 4.24
N ALA A 195 14.00 -15.90 3.17
CA ALA A 195 15.47 -15.81 3.16
C ALA A 195 16.03 -14.74 2.21
N VAL A 196 15.41 -13.56 2.10
CA VAL A 196 15.92 -12.50 1.22
C VAL A 196 16.84 -11.53 1.97
N VAL A 197 16.51 -11.16 3.20
CA VAL A 197 17.26 -10.10 3.93
C VAL A 197 18.61 -10.59 4.47
N VAL A 198 18.68 -11.80 5.03
CA VAL A 198 19.95 -12.33 5.58
C VAL A 198 20.86 -12.85 4.46
N GLN A 199 20.32 -13.47 3.42
CA GLN A 199 21.12 -13.95 2.29
C GLN A 199 21.77 -12.79 1.49
N LEU A 200 21.12 -11.62 1.42
CA LEU A 200 21.71 -10.41 0.83
C LEU A 200 22.77 -9.78 1.73
N SER A 201 22.62 -9.85 3.06
CA SER A 201 23.63 -9.39 4.01
C SER A 201 24.89 -10.28 3.99
N GLU A 202 24.74 -11.60 3.91
CA GLU A 202 25.86 -12.53 3.78
C GLU A 202 26.58 -12.37 2.43
N ARG A 203 25.83 -12.12 1.35
CA ARG A 203 26.43 -11.93 0.02
C ARG A 203 27.09 -10.58 -0.19
N MET A 204 26.72 -9.52 0.53
CA MET A 204 27.40 -8.21 0.42
C MET A 204 28.65 -8.10 1.29
N THR A 205 28.71 -8.83 2.40
CA THR A 205 29.89 -8.82 3.29
C THR A 205 31.09 -9.55 2.67
N GLY A 206 30.86 -10.48 1.73
CA GLY A 206 31.91 -11.21 1.01
C GLY A 206 32.59 -10.45 -0.14
N TRP A 207 32.19 -9.20 -0.45
CA TRP A 207 32.85 -8.36 -1.47
C TRP A 207 33.73 -7.25 -0.87
N PHE A 208 33.75 -7.12 0.46
CA PHE A 208 34.56 -6.12 1.17
C PHE A 208 35.56 -6.76 2.16
N LEU A 209 35.85 -8.05 2.00
CA LEU A 209 36.97 -8.76 2.62
C LEU A 209 37.79 -9.44 1.53
#